data_AF-A0A7S4CG16-F1
#
_entry.id   AF-A0A7S4CG16-F1
#
_cell.length_a   1.000
_cell.length_b   1.000
_cell.length_c   1.000
_cell.angle_alpha   90.00
_cell.angle_beta   90.00
_cell.angle_gamma   90.00
#
_symmetry.space_group_name_H-M   'P 1'
#
loop_
_entity.id
_entity.type
_entity.pdbx_description
1 polymer ?
#
loop_
_entity_poly.entity_id
_entity_poly.type
_entity_poly.pdbx_seq_one_letter_code
_entity_poly.pdbx_strand_id
1 'polypeptide(L)'
;MSPVLRLTGVMARLGVDIDPPDWDLLMHWATQGQHIVPEIMPLLSQCLHGGPTKDLIRWVRHHNSKAHILNYLRSAQTVLIDAVISWMAPFIEFRPEPVAACGQCPTPRHPNCPLGGQPIEGIVLSGGIALNTLLATAVRRHFGLPVHVAPLPGDTGASVGALFHGIRELPWPGMGLGAKLQGLEVLSADMLHKAPAHPLNVANQLRTGRLVGVLRGPQPLGFQGLGLRSYLALPSEGALQHMFRLECRPPATFPMILTSDDAVTEVVHDDVRSPFASFASYLTPRAQAPLPTSLRNVTVFTVSNASDPWLFAVLQAVPASYLLTGPITTRCKAIKARCHIAPVNSVRDVLTALTSGDLDALVIDESLYTHSAG
;
A
#
# COMPACT_ATOMS: atom_id res chain seq x y z
N MET A 1 -5.24 -16.42 -18.85
CA MET A 1 -5.64 -15.71 -17.61
C MET A 1 -4.98 -16.41 -16.43
N SER A 2 -4.13 -15.71 -15.66
CA SER A 2 -3.31 -16.33 -14.60
C SER A 2 -4.19 -16.98 -13.52
N PRO A 3 -3.71 -18.05 -12.86
CA PRO A 3 -4.37 -18.70 -11.73
C PRO A 3 -4.84 -17.69 -10.66
N VAL A 4 -3.99 -16.71 -10.38
CA VAL A 4 -4.23 -15.61 -9.43
C VAL A 4 -5.39 -14.74 -9.89
N LEU A 5 -5.39 -14.27 -11.15
CA LEU A 5 -6.47 -13.42 -11.68
C LEU A 5 -7.84 -14.12 -11.67
N ARG A 6 -7.88 -15.45 -11.87
CA ARG A 6 -9.12 -16.22 -11.77
C ARG A 6 -9.62 -16.27 -10.33
N LEU A 7 -8.73 -16.49 -9.37
CA LEU A 7 -9.10 -16.58 -7.97
C LEU A 7 -9.52 -15.21 -7.39
N THR A 8 -8.80 -14.14 -7.74
CA THR A 8 -9.19 -12.76 -7.36
C THR A 8 -10.56 -12.40 -7.94
N GLY A 9 -10.84 -12.82 -9.18
CA GLY A 9 -12.17 -12.65 -9.80
C GLY A 9 -13.27 -13.46 -9.11
N VAL A 10 -12.96 -14.63 -8.55
CA VAL A 10 -13.89 -15.42 -7.73
C VAL A 10 -14.16 -14.77 -6.39
N MET A 11 -13.13 -14.30 -5.70
CA MET A 11 -13.25 -13.63 -4.39
C MET A 11 -14.06 -12.33 -4.49
N ALA A 12 -13.81 -11.53 -5.54
CA ALA A 12 -14.59 -10.31 -5.81
C ALA A 12 -16.09 -10.62 -6.06
N ARG A 13 -16.41 -11.71 -6.77
CA ARG A 13 -17.80 -12.14 -7.04
C ARG A 13 -18.52 -12.71 -5.81
N LEU A 14 -17.78 -13.12 -4.79
CA LEU A 14 -18.32 -13.65 -3.54
C LEU A 14 -18.56 -12.57 -2.48
N GLY A 15 -18.19 -11.31 -2.76
CA GLY A 15 -18.34 -10.21 -1.80
C GLY A 15 -17.53 -10.40 -0.52
N VAL A 16 -16.43 -11.16 -0.60
CA VAL A 16 -15.54 -11.45 0.53
C VAL A 16 -14.50 -10.33 0.61
N ASP A 17 -14.63 -9.48 1.62
CA ASP A 17 -13.60 -8.50 1.98
C ASP A 17 -12.72 -9.04 3.11
N ILE A 18 -11.41 -9.11 2.84
CA ILE A 18 -10.41 -9.77 3.67
C ILE A 18 -9.64 -8.71 4.49
N ASP A 19 -9.72 -8.77 5.82
CA ASP A 19 -8.76 -8.14 6.76
C ASP A 19 -7.72 -9.20 7.22
N PRO A 20 -6.50 -8.87 7.67
CA PRO A 20 -5.56 -9.86 8.21
C PRO A 20 -5.89 -10.25 9.67
N PRO A 21 -5.68 -11.52 10.13
CA PRO A 21 -6.05 -11.95 11.48
C PRO A 21 -4.87 -12.10 12.47
N ASP A 22 -5.26 -12.12 13.75
CA ASP A 22 -4.54 -12.63 14.92
C ASP A 22 -3.95 -14.03 14.73
N TRP A 23 -2.67 -14.18 15.04
CA TRP A 23 -1.91 -15.43 14.96
C TRP A 23 -2.38 -16.48 16.00
N ASP A 24 -2.90 -16.04 17.15
CA ASP A 24 -3.27 -16.94 18.25
C ASP A 24 -4.55 -17.74 17.98
N LEU A 25 -5.48 -17.19 17.18
CA LEU A 25 -6.71 -17.88 16.79
C LEU A 25 -6.44 -18.98 15.74
N LEU A 26 -5.43 -18.77 14.90
CA LEU A 26 -5.06 -19.67 13.80
C LEU A 26 -4.34 -20.92 14.32
N MET A 27 -3.50 -20.75 15.34
CA MET A 27 -2.85 -21.87 16.04
C MET A 27 -3.85 -22.68 16.88
N HIS A 28 -4.83 -22.02 17.51
CA HIS A 28 -5.93 -22.70 18.22
C HIS A 28 -6.81 -23.55 17.28
N TRP A 29 -7.01 -23.11 16.04
CA TRP A 29 -7.83 -23.83 15.05
C TRP A 29 -7.06 -24.92 14.30
N ALA A 30 -5.77 -24.72 14.02
CA ALA A 30 -4.91 -25.76 13.46
C ALA A 30 -4.84 -26.99 14.38
N THR A 31 -4.94 -26.80 15.70
CA THR A 31 -5.03 -27.89 16.67
C THR A 31 -6.39 -28.57 16.78
N GLN A 32 -7.47 -27.97 16.24
CA GLN A 32 -8.84 -28.52 16.35
C GLN A 32 -9.35 -29.26 15.10
N GLY A 33 -8.57 -29.33 14.00
CA GLY A 33 -8.66 -30.39 13.00
C GLY A 33 -10.06 -30.89 12.58
N GLN A 34 -11.04 -30.03 12.31
CA GLN A 34 -12.37 -30.46 11.86
C GLN A 34 -12.58 -30.31 10.35
N HIS A 35 -12.64 -31.47 9.68
CA HIS A 35 -13.37 -31.89 8.46
C HIS A 35 -13.36 -31.06 7.16
N ILE A 36 -12.98 -29.79 7.13
CA ILE A 36 -13.22 -28.91 5.97
C ILE A 36 -12.04 -28.89 4.96
N VAL A 37 -10.81 -29.12 5.44
CA VAL A 37 -9.57 -28.99 4.65
C VAL A 37 -9.47 -29.99 3.46
N PRO A 38 -9.87 -31.27 3.59
CA PRO A 38 -9.72 -32.24 2.49
C PRO A 38 -10.61 -31.95 1.28
N GLU A 39 -11.77 -31.31 1.47
CA GLU A 39 -12.75 -31.10 0.39
C GLU A 39 -12.45 -29.87 -0.46
N ILE A 40 -11.92 -28.80 0.14
CA ILE A 40 -11.71 -27.52 -0.55
C ILE A 40 -10.34 -27.42 -1.25
N MET A 41 -9.31 -28.08 -0.72
CA MET A 41 -7.96 -28.05 -1.30
C MET A 41 -7.89 -28.59 -2.74
N PRO A 42 -8.59 -29.69 -3.10
CA PRO A 42 -8.72 -30.12 -4.48
C PRO A 42 -9.41 -29.09 -5.37
N LEU A 43 -10.45 -28.41 -4.87
CA LEU A 43 -11.19 -27.38 -5.62
C LEU A 43 -10.34 -26.12 -5.86
N LEU A 44 -9.58 -25.68 -4.86
CA LEU A 44 -8.62 -24.58 -4.98
C LEU A 44 -7.48 -24.93 -5.95
N SER A 45 -6.92 -26.14 -5.82
CA SER A 45 -5.90 -26.66 -6.74
C SER A 45 -6.44 -26.73 -8.18
N GLN A 46 -7.65 -27.25 -8.39
CA GLN A 46 -8.28 -27.28 -9.70
C GLN A 46 -8.47 -25.86 -10.27
N CYS A 47 -8.94 -24.91 -9.46
CA CYS A 47 -9.07 -23.50 -9.90
C CYS A 47 -7.72 -22.89 -10.30
N LEU A 48 -6.66 -23.17 -9.54
CA LEU A 48 -5.31 -22.70 -9.82
C LEU A 48 -4.72 -23.33 -11.09
N HIS A 49 -5.08 -24.57 -11.41
CA HIS A 49 -4.66 -25.26 -12.63
C HIS A 49 -5.61 -25.06 -13.81
N GLY A 50 -6.51 -24.06 -13.74
CA GLY A 50 -7.38 -23.66 -14.86
C GLY A 50 -8.72 -24.38 -14.95
N GLY A 51 -9.07 -25.19 -13.94
CA GLY A 51 -10.36 -25.84 -13.76
C GLY A 51 -11.51 -24.88 -13.43
N PRO A 52 -12.75 -25.39 -13.42
CA PRO A 52 -13.96 -24.58 -13.30
C PRO A 52 -14.12 -23.93 -11.92
N THR A 53 -14.21 -22.61 -11.89
CA THR A 53 -14.42 -21.82 -10.66
C THR A 53 -15.84 -21.91 -10.07
N LYS A 54 -16.77 -22.48 -10.82
CA LYS A 54 -18.19 -22.59 -10.43
C LYS A 54 -18.39 -23.50 -9.22
N ASP A 55 -17.58 -24.54 -9.06
CA ASP A 55 -17.73 -25.52 -7.98
C ASP A 55 -17.20 -24.96 -6.64
N LEU A 56 -16.11 -24.19 -6.66
CA LEU A 56 -15.64 -23.43 -5.51
C LEU A 56 -16.69 -22.39 -5.05
N ILE A 57 -17.29 -21.66 -6.01
CA ILE A 57 -18.37 -20.69 -5.72
C ILE A 57 -19.60 -21.40 -5.12
N ARG A 58 -19.98 -22.56 -5.67
CA ARG A 58 -21.11 -23.36 -5.16
C ARG A 58 -20.84 -23.87 -3.75
N TRP A 59 -19.64 -24.37 -3.49
CA TRP A 59 -19.21 -24.85 -2.17
C TRP A 59 -19.24 -23.73 -1.12
N VAL A 60 -18.69 -22.54 -1.46
CA VAL A 60 -18.71 -21.35 -0.58
C VAL A 60 -20.14 -20.90 -0.25
N ARG A 61 -21.03 -20.90 -1.24
CA ARG A 61 -22.44 -20.54 -1.03
C ARG A 61 -23.20 -21.54 -0.15
N HIS A 62 -22.79 -22.81 -0.16
CA HIS A 62 -23.46 -23.88 0.59
C HIS A 62 -23.10 -23.87 2.08
N HIS A 63 -21.89 -23.44 2.44
CA HIS A 63 -21.37 -23.57 3.81
C HIS A 63 -21.68 -22.40 4.76
N ASN A 64 -22.55 -21.47 4.35
CA ASN A 64 -23.34 -20.44 5.06
C ASN A 64 -22.78 -19.69 6.30
N SER A 65 -21.54 -19.91 6.73
CA SER A 65 -20.88 -19.19 7.80
C SER A 65 -19.84 -18.26 7.19
N LYS A 66 -20.28 -17.06 6.81
CA LYS A 66 -19.42 -15.99 6.29
C LYS A 66 -18.15 -15.82 7.14
N ALA A 67 -18.26 -15.94 8.46
CA ALA A 67 -17.14 -15.81 9.39
C ALA A 67 -16.07 -16.92 9.23
N HIS A 68 -16.44 -18.19 9.11
CA HIS A 68 -15.46 -19.27 8.89
C HIS A 68 -14.80 -19.18 7.52
N ILE A 69 -15.58 -18.84 6.49
CA ILE A 69 -15.07 -18.69 5.12
C ILE A 69 -14.11 -17.50 5.04
N LEU A 70 -14.41 -16.39 5.71
CA LEU A 70 -13.52 -15.24 5.81
C LEU A 70 -12.21 -15.59 6.53
N ASN A 71 -12.27 -16.24 7.69
CA ASN A 71 -11.07 -16.67 8.43
C ASN A 71 -10.24 -17.69 7.63
N TYR A 72 -10.88 -18.60 6.89
CA TYR A 72 -10.18 -19.55 6.03
C TYR A 72 -9.54 -18.89 4.81
N LEU A 73 -10.23 -17.95 4.15
CA LEU A 73 -9.67 -17.20 3.02
C LEU A 73 -8.50 -16.29 3.44
N ARG A 74 -8.46 -15.85 4.70
CA ARG A 74 -7.29 -15.19 5.30
C ARG A 74 -6.10 -16.13 5.43
N SER A 75 -6.29 -17.34 5.95
CA SER A 75 -5.24 -18.39 5.97
C SER A 75 -4.80 -18.79 4.56
N ALA A 76 -5.75 -18.83 3.61
CA ALA A 76 -5.47 -19.11 2.21
C ALA A 76 -4.67 -17.99 1.55
N GLN A 77 -4.66 -16.75 2.05
CA GLN A 77 -3.82 -15.67 1.51
C GLN A 77 -2.33 -15.97 1.70
N THR A 78 -1.93 -16.52 2.85
CA THR A 78 -0.54 -16.97 3.08
C THR A 78 -0.21 -18.14 2.16
N VAL A 79 -1.10 -19.15 2.06
CA VAL A 79 -0.94 -20.27 1.14
C VAL A 79 -0.90 -19.81 -0.33
N LEU A 80 -1.64 -18.77 -0.68
CA LEU A 80 -1.65 -18.17 -2.01
C LEU A 80 -0.39 -17.35 -2.27
N ILE A 81 0.12 -16.63 -1.27
CA ILE A 81 1.41 -15.94 -1.36
C ILE A 81 2.51 -16.97 -1.56
N ASP A 82 2.54 -18.04 -0.76
CA ASP A 82 3.52 -19.12 -0.89
C ASP A 82 3.37 -19.87 -2.21
N ALA A 83 2.13 -20.12 -2.67
CA ALA A 83 1.87 -20.72 -3.98
C ALA A 83 2.25 -19.78 -5.13
N VAL A 84 2.05 -18.47 -4.98
CA VAL A 84 2.48 -17.46 -5.96
C VAL A 84 3.99 -17.36 -5.96
N ILE A 85 4.66 -17.35 -4.80
CA ILE A 85 6.13 -17.36 -4.70
C ILE A 85 6.69 -18.64 -5.32
N SER A 86 6.12 -19.79 -4.99
CA SER A 86 6.50 -21.10 -5.55
C SER A 86 6.23 -21.17 -7.06
N TRP A 87 5.12 -20.59 -7.53
CA TRP A 87 4.79 -20.49 -8.95
C TRP A 87 5.70 -19.49 -9.66
N MET A 88 6.05 -18.37 -9.03
CA MET A 88 6.95 -17.35 -9.55
C MET A 88 8.40 -17.83 -9.56
N ALA A 89 8.82 -18.71 -8.66
CA ALA A 89 10.22 -19.16 -8.56
C ALA A 89 10.79 -19.68 -9.90
N PRO A 90 10.04 -20.45 -10.73
CA PRO A 90 10.40 -20.78 -12.11
C PRO A 90 10.40 -19.60 -13.11
N PHE A 91 9.57 -18.57 -12.88
CA PHE A 91 9.41 -17.38 -13.75
C PHE A 91 10.18 -16.15 -13.27
N ILE A 92 11.05 -16.28 -12.26
CA ILE A 92 12.10 -15.31 -12.01
C ILE A 92 13.03 -15.39 -13.22
N GLU A 93 12.60 -14.74 -14.29
CA GLU A 93 13.34 -14.56 -15.52
C GLU A 93 14.49 -13.64 -15.18
N PHE A 94 15.66 -14.24 -14.98
CA PHE A 94 16.93 -13.56 -15.13
C PHE A 94 17.00 -13.10 -16.57
N ARG A 95 16.72 -11.82 -16.80
CA ARG A 95 17.01 -11.18 -18.09
C ARG A 95 18.42 -10.64 -18.04
N PRO A 96 19.43 -11.35 -18.59
CA PRO A 96 20.52 -10.63 -19.18
C PRO A 96 19.93 -9.78 -20.32
N GLU A 97 20.54 -8.62 -20.60
CA GLU A 97 20.40 -8.02 -21.93
C GLU A 97 20.63 -9.11 -23.00
N PRO A 98 19.99 -9.02 -24.18
CA PRO A 98 19.92 -10.15 -25.10
C PRO A 98 21.31 -10.52 -25.62
N VAL A 99 21.87 -11.59 -25.06
CA VAL A 99 22.75 -12.51 -25.77
C VAL A 99 21.99 -13.84 -25.85
N ALA A 100 21.87 -14.34 -27.07
CA ALA A 100 20.95 -15.40 -27.46
C ALA A 100 20.98 -16.66 -26.57
N ALA A 101 19.78 -17.19 -26.35
CA ALA A 101 19.42 -18.60 -26.13
C ALA A 101 20.14 -19.39 -25.03
N CYS A 102 19.41 -19.73 -23.97
CA CYS A 102 19.53 -21.06 -23.37
C CYS A 102 18.22 -21.45 -22.69
N GLY A 103 17.43 -22.29 -23.36
CA GLY A 103 16.41 -23.09 -22.69
C GLY A 103 17.10 -24.25 -21.99
N GLN A 104 16.78 -24.44 -20.70
CA GLN A 104 17.30 -25.44 -19.75
C GLN A 104 18.48 -24.94 -18.90
N CYS A 105 18.19 -24.38 -17.72
CA CYS A 105 19.18 -24.32 -16.65
C CYS A 105 18.52 -24.61 -15.28
N PRO A 106 18.61 -25.84 -14.76
CA PRO A 106 18.37 -26.12 -13.36
C PRO A 106 19.70 -25.96 -12.60
N THR A 107 19.71 -25.13 -11.56
CA THR A 107 20.77 -24.93 -10.53
C THR A 107 21.86 -23.86 -10.75
N PRO A 108 22.45 -23.30 -9.66
CA PRO A 108 23.10 -21.97 -9.66
C PRO A 108 24.59 -21.93 -10.03
N ARG A 109 25.16 -22.93 -10.71
CA ARG A 109 26.61 -22.92 -11.05
C ARG A 109 26.94 -23.54 -12.41
N HIS A 110 26.15 -23.24 -13.43
CA HIS A 110 26.50 -23.67 -14.79
C HIS A 110 27.47 -22.65 -15.43
N PRO A 111 28.68 -23.05 -15.87
CA PRO A 111 29.71 -22.14 -16.41
C PRO A 111 29.33 -21.47 -17.75
N ASN A 112 28.21 -21.87 -18.35
CA ASN A 112 27.65 -21.27 -19.57
C ASN A 112 26.34 -20.51 -19.31
N CYS A 113 26.01 -20.19 -18.06
CA CYS A 113 24.88 -19.31 -17.74
C CYS A 113 25.20 -17.90 -18.27
N PRO A 114 24.31 -17.25 -19.06
CA PRO A 114 24.56 -15.90 -19.58
C PRO A 114 24.65 -14.82 -18.48
N LEU A 115 24.36 -15.16 -17.22
CA LEU A 115 24.69 -14.35 -16.05
C LEU A 115 26.18 -14.39 -15.68
N GLY A 116 27.02 -15.17 -16.38
CA GLY A 116 28.47 -15.20 -16.18
C GLY A 116 28.92 -15.58 -14.77
N GLY A 117 28.09 -16.32 -14.01
CA GLY A 117 28.36 -16.58 -12.59
C GLY A 117 28.35 -15.32 -11.71
N GLN A 118 27.83 -14.19 -12.22
CA GLN A 118 27.70 -12.97 -11.44
C GLN A 118 26.63 -13.15 -10.34
N PRO A 119 26.90 -12.64 -9.14
CA PRO A 119 25.94 -12.69 -8.06
C PRO A 119 24.68 -11.91 -8.43
N ILE A 120 23.52 -12.46 -8.08
CA ILE A 120 22.24 -11.76 -8.22
C ILE A 120 22.23 -10.60 -7.23
N GLU A 121 22.21 -9.37 -7.73
CA GLU A 121 22.26 -8.17 -6.89
C GLU A 121 20.90 -7.80 -6.29
N GLY A 122 19.80 -8.24 -6.90
CA GLY A 122 18.45 -7.96 -6.43
C GLY A 122 17.35 -8.49 -7.33
N ILE A 123 16.11 -8.21 -6.94
CA ILE A 123 14.88 -8.60 -7.62
C ILE A 123 14.09 -7.34 -7.97
N VAL A 124 13.65 -7.21 -9.22
CA VAL A 124 12.72 -6.15 -9.63
C VAL A 124 11.32 -6.75 -9.79
N LEU A 125 10.34 -6.18 -9.10
CA LEU A 125 8.93 -6.57 -9.24
C LEU A 125 8.17 -5.53 -10.07
N SER A 126 7.45 -6.04 -11.06
CA SER A 126 6.60 -5.29 -11.99
C SER A 126 5.31 -6.07 -12.26
N GLY A 127 4.41 -5.49 -13.03
CA GLY A 127 3.03 -5.92 -13.22
C GLY A 127 2.11 -5.47 -12.09
N GLY A 128 0.79 -5.48 -12.36
CA GLY A 128 -0.21 -5.06 -11.37
C GLY A 128 -0.19 -5.86 -10.07
N ILE A 129 0.35 -7.09 -10.10
CA ILE A 129 0.51 -7.93 -8.90
C ILE A 129 1.54 -7.36 -7.91
N ALA A 130 2.54 -6.60 -8.40
CA ALA A 130 3.55 -5.98 -7.56
C ALA A 130 3.03 -4.76 -6.79
N LEU A 131 1.78 -4.32 -7.02
CA LEU A 131 1.08 -3.38 -6.13
C LEU A 131 0.69 -4.01 -4.78
N ASN A 132 0.78 -5.34 -4.66
CA ASN A 132 0.51 -6.04 -3.40
C ASN A 132 1.73 -5.95 -2.49
N THR A 133 1.68 -5.06 -1.51
CA THR A 133 2.79 -4.79 -0.59
C THR A 133 3.15 -6.00 0.29
N LEU A 134 2.17 -6.85 0.63
CA LEU A 134 2.40 -8.09 1.35
C LEU A 134 3.18 -9.10 0.49
N LEU A 135 2.85 -9.22 -0.80
CA LEU A 135 3.59 -10.08 -1.73
C LEU A 135 5.03 -9.58 -1.92
N ALA A 136 5.22 -8.28 -2.17
CA ALA A 136 6.56 -7.71 -2.34
C ALA A 136 7.45 -7.94 -1.10
N THR A 137 6.86 -7.84 0.09
CA THR A 137 7.52 -8.13 1.37
C THR A 137 7.86 -9.61 1.50
N ALA A 138 6.92 -10.49 1.15
CA ALA A 138 7.12 -11.92 1.22
C ALA A 138 8.22 -12.39 0.26
N VAL A 139 8.26 -11.87 -0.97
CA VAL A 139 9.37 -12.08 -1.92
C VAL A 139 10.70 -11.65 -1.30
N ARG A 140 10.77 -10.43 -0.76
CA ARG A 140 12.01 -9.93 -0.13
C ARG A 140 12.50 -10.83 0.99
N ARG A 141 11.61 -11.21 1.91
CA ARG A 141 11.95 -12.07 3.05
C ARG A 141 12.33 -13.49 2.62
N HIS A 142 11.63 -14.04 1.62
CA HIS A 142 11.87 -15.39 1.15
C HIS A 142 13.24 -15.54 0.48
N PHE A 143 13.60 -14.59 -0.39
CA PHE A 143 14.86 -14.66 -1.14
C PHE A 143 16.04 -14.02 -0.41
N GLY A 144 15.81 -13.19 0.61
CA GLY A 144 16.88 -12.47 1.32
C GLY A 144 17.65 -11.50 0.43
N LEU A 145 17.08 -11.11 -0.72
CA LEU A 145 17.70 -10.20 -1.69
C LEU A 145 17.04 -8.82 -1.63
N PRO A 146 17.76 -7.75 -2.01
CA PRO A 146 17.15 -6.45 -2.25
C PRO A 146 16.02 -6.58 -3.28
N VAL A 147 14.86 -6.00 -2.97
CA VAL A 147 13.71 -5.96 -3.88
C VAL A 147 13.43 -4.51 -4.23
N HIS A 148 13.28 -4.23 -5.53
CA HIS A 148 12.80 -2.95 -6.03
C HIS A 148 11.41 -3.13 -6.63
N VAL A 149 10.47 -2.27 -6.21
CA VAL A 149 9.16 -2.14 -6.83
C VAL A 149 9.08 -0.74 -7.41
N ALA A 150 8.86 -0.63 -8.73
CA ALA A 150 8.69 0.66 -9.37
C ALA A 150 7.45 1.38 -8.80
N PRO A 151 7.40 2.73 -8.80
CA PRO A 151 6.23 3.49 -8.32
C PRO A 151 4.95 3.20 -9.11
N LEU A 152 5.11 2.81 -10.38
CA LEU A 152 4.04 2.35 -11.27
C LEU A 152 4.37 0.95 -11.77
N PRO A 153 4.21 -0.10 -10.95
CA PRO A 153 4.56 -1.43 -11.40
C PRO A 153 3.48 -2.01 -12.32
N GLY A 154 2.24 -1.51 -12.27
CA GLY A 154 1.15 -1.96 -13.14
C GLY A 154 1.25 -1.46 -14.59
N ASP A 155 0.22 -1.78 -15.39
CA ASP A 155 0.16 -1.46 -16.82
C ASP A 155 0.31 0.05 -17.10
N THR A 156 -0.12 0.91 -16.17
CA THR A 156 0.06 2.36 -16.27
C THR A 156 1.52 2.81 -16.26
N GLY A 157 2.44 1.99 -15.74
CA GLY A 157 3.87 2.25 -15.78
C GLY A 157 4.56 1.69 -17.01
N ALA A 158 3.88 0.91 -17.87
CA ALA A 158 4.48 0.37 -19.09
C ALA A 158 4.91 1.48 -20.06
N SER A 159 4.17 2.60 -20.10
CA SER A 159 4.55 3.78 -20.90
C SER A 159 5.83 4.43 -20.38
N VAL A 160 5.99 4.51 -19.05
CA VAL A 160 7.22 4.98 -18.42
C VAL A 160 8.37 4.02 -18.73
N GLY A 161 8.16 2.71 -18.57
CA GLY A 161 9.15 1.68 -18.93
C GLY A 161 9.58 1.76 -20.40
N ALA A 162 8.65 1.99 -21.32
CA ALA A 162 8.95 2.17 -22.75
C ALA A 162 9.79 3.42 -23.01
N LEU A 163 9.51 4.53 -22.31
CA LEU A 163 10.32 5.75 -22.40
C LEU A 163 11.75 5.50 -21.93
N PHE A 164 11.93 4.90 -20.75
CA PHE A 164 13.25 4.57 -20.19
C PHE A 164 14.00 3.51 -21.00
N HIS A 165 13.29 2.63 -21.70
CA HIS A 165 13.91 1.70 -22.64
C HIS A 165 14.55 2.43 -23.83
N GLY A 166 13.89 3.48 -24.33
CA GLY A 166 14.42 4.33 -25.41
C GLY A 166 15.45 5.37 -24.95
N ILE A 167 15.42 5.77 -23.68
CA ILE A 167 16.29 6.82 -23.13
C ILE A 167 16.85 6.37 -21.77
N ARG A 168 18.08 5.80 -21.81
CA ARG A 168 18.72 5.16 -20.65
C ARG A 168 19.13 6.11 -19.52
N GLU A 169 19.39 7.39 -19.82
CA GLU A 169 19.95 8.36 -18.87
C GLU A 169 18.96 9.44 -18.43
N LEU A 170 17.65 9.16 -18.43
CA LEU A 170 16.70 10.10 -17.85
C LEU A 170 16.82 10.10 -16.33
N PRO A 171 17.09 11.25 -15.68
CA PRO A 171 16.98 11.33 -14.24
C PRO A 171 15.53 11.09 -13.83
N TRP A 172 15.30 10.36 -12.73
CA TRP A 172 13.95 10.17 -12.20
C TRP A 172 13.37 11.52 -11.78
N PRO A 173 12.27 11.98 -12.41
CA PRO A 173 11.75 13.35 -12.21
C PRO A 173 10.96 13.53 -10.90
N GLY A 174 10.91 12.49 -10.05
CA GLY A 174 10.17 12.51 -8.79
C GLY A 174 8.76 11.93 -8.88
N MET A 175 8.00 12.06 -7.78
CA MET A 175 6.71 11.39 -7.64
C MET A 175 5.55 12.16 -8.30
N GLY A 176 5.63 13.49 -8.41
CA GLY A 176 4.57 14.34 -8.93
C GLY A 176 4.72 14.62 -10.43
N LEU A 177 4.31 13.68 -11.28
CA LEU A 177 4.35 13.85 -12.76
C LEU A 177 2.97 13.96 -13.42
N GLY A 178 1.90 13.88 -12.64
CA GLY A 178 0.55 13.98 -13.14
C GLY A 178 0.10 15.43 -13.37
N ALA A 179 -1.20 15.61 -13.54
CA ALA A 179 -1.79 16.92 -13.76
C ALA A 179 -1.59 17.85 -12.55
N LYS A 180 -1.47 19.15 -12.81
CA LYS A 180 -1.56 20.17 -11.77
C LYS A 180 -2.97 20.21 -11.19
N LEU A 181 -3.08 20.68 -9.95
CA LEU A 181 -4.35 20.90 -9.29
C LEU A 181 -5.18 21.93 -10.08
N GLN A 182 -6.47 21.63 -10.29
CA GLN A 182 -7.41 22.48 -11.02
C GLN A 182 -8.35 23.21 -10.06
N GLY A 183 -8.89 24.35 -10.47
CA GLY A 183 -9.95 25.03 -9.73
C GLY A 183 -9.48 25.93 -8.58
N LEU A 184 -8.21 26.37 -8.56
CA LEU A 184 -7.68 27.24 -7.52
C LEU A 184 -8.46 28.56 -7.39
N GLU A 185 -9.06 29.02 -8.48
CA GLU A 185 -9.95 30.19 -8.54
C GLU A 185 -11.24 30.04 -7.72
N VAL A 186 -11.62 28.80 -7.35
CA VAL A 186 -12.86 28.49 -6.59
C VAL A 186 -12.67 28.72 -5.08
N LEU A 187 -11.45 28.99 -4.62
CA LEU A 187 -11.17 29.33 -3.22
C LEU A 187 -11.71 30.73 -2.88
N SER A 188 -13.02 30.85 -2.64
CA SER A 188 -13.58 32.06 -2.05
C SER A 188 -13.14 32.17 -0.59
N ALA A 189 -12.63 33.34 -0.23
CA ALA A 189 -11.96 33.59 1.04
C ALA A 189 -12.91 33.65 2.25
N ASP A 190 -14.22 33.71 2.02
CA ASP A 190 -15.14 34.27 3.01
C ASP A 190 -15.65 33.25 4.04
N MET A 191 -15.37 31.95 3.89
CA MET A 191 -15.87 30.91 4.80
C MET A 191 -14.79 30.11 5.53
N LEU A 192 -13.51 30.34 5.25
CA LEU A 192 -12.42 29.53 5.79
C LEU A 192 -11.33 30.43 6.36
N HIS A 193 -10.85 30.08 7.55
CA HIS A 193 -9.63 30.69 8.06
C HIS A 193 -8.43 30.16 7.28
N LYS A 194 -7.64 31.08 6.71
CA LYS A 194 -6.45 30.79 5.92
C LYS A 194 -5.19 31.12 6.72
N ALA A 195 -4.32 30.14 6.88
CA ALA A 195 -2.99 30.29 7.46
C ALA A 195 -1.92 29.78 6.48
N PRO A 196 -0.63 30.11 6.69
CA PRO A 196 0.45 29.43 5.99
C PRO A 196 0.44 27.92 6.32
N ALA A 197 0.65 27.07 5.31
CA ALA A 197 0.87 25.62 5.48
C ALA A 197 2.26 25.31 6.05
N HIS A 198 2.72 26.11 7.00
CA HIS A 198 3.98 25.89 7.70
C HIS A 198 3.93 24.54 8.43
N PRO A 199 5.00 23.71 8.39
CA PRO A 199 4.98 22.37 8.98
C PRO A 199 4.48 22.30 10.42
N LEU A 200 4.87 23.28 11.25
CA LEU A 200 4.40 23.38 12.64
C LEU A 200 2.88 23.61 12.76
N ASN A 201 2.28 24.38 11.84
CA ASN A 201 0.84 24.62 11.85
C ASN A 201 0.07 23.34 11.54
N VAL A 202 0.55 22.56 10.56
CA VAL A 202 -0.02 21.25 10.22
C VAL A 202 0.16 20.27 11.38
N ALA A 203 1.36 20.19 11.96
CA ALA A 203 1.63 19.35 13.13
C ALA A 203 0.75 19.72 14.34
N ASN A 204 0.43 21.01 14.53
CA ASN A 204 -0.53 21.44 15.55
C ASN A 204 -1.94 20.89 15.29
N GLN A 205 -2.41 20.89 14.03
CA GLN A 205 -3.69 20.27 13.69
C GLN A 205 -3.69 18.78 13.99
N LEU A 206 -2.64 18.07 13.55
CA LEU A 206 -2.52 16.62 13.78
C LEU A 206 -2.52 16.26 15.26
N ARG A 207 -1.80 17.04 16.09
CA ARG A 207 -1.76 16.85 17.55
C ARG A 207 -3.09 17.05 18.26
N THR A 208 -4.02 17.83 17.69
CA THR A 208 -5.37 17.98 18.24
C THR A 208 -6.33 16.90 17.76
N GLY A 209 -5.82 15.85 17.10
CA GLY A 209 -6.61 14.72 16.62
C GLY A 209 -7.35 15.00 15.31
N ARG A 210 -7.04 16.11 14.63
CA ARG A 210 -7.69 16.52 13.38
C ARG A 210 -7.18 15.73 12.18
N LEU A 211 -8.08 15.44 11.25
CA LEU A 211 -7.81 14.86 9.94
C LEU A 211 -7.51 15.99 8.94
N VAL A 212 -6.28 16.01 8.42
CA VAL A 212 -5.81 17.06 7.51
C VAL A 212 -5.73 16.51 6.08
N GLY A 213 -6.50 17.07 5.15
CA GLY A 213 -6.32 16.81 3.72
C GLY A 213 -5.10 17.55 3.18
N VAL A 214 -4.35 16.96 2.26
CA VAL A 214 -3.15 17.56 1.64
C VAL A 214 -3.21 17.44 0.14
N LEU A 215 -3.17 18.59 -0.54
CA LEU A 215 -2.99 18.73 -1.97
C LEU A 215 -1.81 19.65 -2.24
N ARG A 216 -0.68 19.08 -2.63
CA ARG A 216 0.53 19.82 -2.96
C ARG A 216 1.04 19.42 -4.33
N GLY A 217 1.47 20.40 -5.12
CA GLY A 217 2.14 20.16 -6.39
C GLY A 217 1.33 19.33 -7.41
N PRO A 218 1.99 18.76 -8.43
CA PRO A 218 1.35 17.89 -9.41
C PRO A 218 0.84 16.59 -8.78
N GLN A 219 -0.14 15.95 -9.42
CA GLN A 219 -0.67 14.67 -9.00
C GLN A 219 0.45 13.60 -8.94
N PRO A 220 0.48 12.75 -7.90
CA PRO A 220 1.45 11.68 -7.81
C PRO A 220 1.21 10.62 -8.90
N LEU A 221 2.28 9.97 -9.34
CA LEU A 221 2.20 8.78 -10.16
C LEU A 221 1.68 7.61 -9.33
N GLY A 222 0.59 7.00 -9.82
CA GLY A 222 0.07 5.75 -9.30
C GLY A 222 -1.08 5.94 -8.32
N PHE A 223 -1.37 4.88 -7.58
CA PHE A 223 -2.50 4.83 -6.65
C PHE A 223 -2.13 5.34 -5.25
N GLN A 224 -0.86 5.68 -5.05
CA GLN A 224 -0.38 6.21 -3.78
C GLN A 224 -0.29 7.74 -3.88
N GLY A 225 -1.07 8.45 -3.07
CA GLY A 225 -1.03 9.89 -2.85
C GLY A 225 0.30 10.47 -2.34
N LEU A 226 1.21 9.66 -1.75
CA LEU A 226 2.60 9.93 -1.37
C LEU A 226 2.89 11.35 -0.84
N GLY A 227 2.02 11.90 0.02
CA GLY A 227 2.17 13.26 0.57
C GLY A 227 1.72 14.40 -0.36
N LEU A 228 1.41 14.12 -1.62
CA LEU A 228 0.94 15.09 -2.62
C LEU A 228 -0.59 15.15 -2.72
N ARG A 229 -1.28 14.02 -2.55
CA ARG A 229 -2.76 13.89 -2.55
C ARG A 229 -3.18 12.91 -1.45
N SER A 230 -3.07 13.33 -0.20
CA SER A 230 -3.18 12.42 0.94
C SER A 230 -4.03 13.00 2.06
N TYR A 231 -4.56 12.13 2.91
CA TYR A 231 -5.01 12.53 4.24
C TYR A 231 -3.88 12.29 5.24
N LEU A 232 -3.70 13.19 6.19
CA LEU A 232 -2.76 13.04 7.30
C LEU A 232 -3.56 13.00 8.60
N ALA A 233 -3.28 12.00 9.44
CA ALA A 233 -3.81 11.93 10.80
C ALA A 233 -2.80 11.23 11.71
N LEU A 234 -2.85 11.55 13.01
CA LEU A 234 -2.25 10.67 14.01
C LEU A 234 -3.15 9.45 14.21
N PRO A 235 -2.58 8.24 14.24
CA PRO A 235 -3.34 7.00 14.33
C PRO A 235 -3.98 6.86 15.71
N SER A 236 -5.27 7.15 15.76
CA SER A 236 -6.17 6.85 16.86
C SER A 236 -7.36 6.06 16.32
N GLU A 237 -8.08 5.35 17.19
CA GLU A 237 -9.27 4.60 16.78
C GLU A 237 -10.28 5.51 16.06
N GLY A 238 -10.50 6.72 16.58
CA GLY A 238 -11.35 7.73 15.94
C GLY A 238 -10.85 8.17 14.57
N ALA A 239 -9.56 8.43 14.42
CA ALA A 239 -8.97 8.81 13.14
C ALA A 239 -9.07 7.68 12.10
N LEU A 240 -8.79 6.43 12.49
CA LEU A 240 -8.89 5.27 11.60
C LEU A 240 -10.33 5.03 11.14
N GLN A 241 -11.28 5.08 12.07
CA GLN A 241 -12.71 4.98 11.74
C GLN A 241 -13.14 6.10 10.80
N HIS A 242 -12.66 7.33 11.03
CA HIS A 242 -12.95 8.45 10.15
C HIS A 242 -12.41 8.18 8.74
N MET A 243 -11.15 7.75 8.62
CA MET A 243 -10.55 7.40 7.33
C MET A 243 -11.29 6.26 6.63
N PHE A 244 -11.80 5.25 7.36
CA PHE A 244 -12.63 4.17 6.76
C PHE A 244 -13.91 4.68 6.14
N ARG A 245 -14.59 5.62 6.82
CA ARG A 245 -15.82 6.22 6.30
C ARG A 245 -15.54 6.93 4.98
N LEU A 246 -14.45 7.69 4.89
CA LEU A 246 -14.09 8.41 3.67
C LEU A 246 -13.73 7.48 2.51
N GLU A 247 -13.09 6.34 2.81
CA GLU A 247 -12.64 5.40 1.78
C GLU A 247 -13.67 4.34 1.40
N CYS A 248 -14.82 4.33 2.07
CA CYS A 248 -15.88 3.33 1.92
C CYS A 248 -15.41 1.89 2.23
N ARG A 249 -14.19 1.66 2.74
CA ARG A 249 -13.61 0.33 3.02
C ARG A 249 -12.33 0.35 3.89
N PRO A 250 -12.15 -0.60 4.83
CA PRO A 250 -10.85 -0.84 5.49
C PRO A 250 -9.82 -1.45 4.51
N PRO A 251 -8.52 -1.15 4.67
CA PRO A 251 -7.48 -1.65 3.79
C PRO A 251 -6.95 -2.99 4.31
N ALA A 252 -6.25 -3.74 3.46
CA ALA A 252 -5.46 -4.87 3.94
C ALA A 252 -4.28 -4.43 4.84
N THR A 253 -3.74 -3.23 4.64
CA THR A 253 -2.65 -2.64 5.44
C THR A 253 -2.78 -1.11 5.50
N PHE A 254 -2.30 -0.50 6.58
CA PHE A 254 -2.35 0.96 6.72
C PHE A 254 -1.06 1.61 6.26
N PRO A 255 -1.10 2.58 5.34
CA PRO A 255 0.10 3.25 4.94
C PRO A 255 0.55 4.20 6.04
N MET A 256 1.84 4.14 6.31
CA MET A 256 2.45 4.68 7.51
C MET A 256 3.69 5.47 7.10
N ILE A 257 3.71 6.79 7.34
CA ILE A 257 4.86 7.61 6.91
C ILE A 257 5.95 7.64 7.97
N LEU A 258 7.11 7.08 7.66
CA LEU A 258 8.27 7.12 8.53
C LEU A 258 9.31 8.08 7.98
N THR A 259 10.09 8.72 8.84
CA THR A 259 11.34 9.33 8.38
C THR A 259 12.30 8.23 7.95
N SER A 260 13.06 8.45 6.88
CA SER A 260 14.01 7.46 6.33
C SER A 260 15.22 7.16 7.23
N ASP A 261 15.33 7.86 8.35
CA ASP A 261 16.43 7.78 9.29
C ASP A 261 16.16 6.66 10.33
N ASP A 262 16.89 6.65 11.45
CA ASP A 262 16.89 5.58 12.47
C ASP A 262 15.50 5.18 13.00
N ALA A 263 14.51 6.05 12.84
CA ALA A 263 13.11 5.84 13.25
C ALA A 263 12.43 4.62 12.58
N VAL A 264 12.88 4.17 11.40
CA VAL A 264 12.26 3.00 10.74
C VAL A 264 12.40 1.76 11.62
N THR A 265 13.61 1.49 12.12
CA THR A 265 13.89 0.29 12.92
C THR A 265 13.30 0.33 14.33
N GLU A 266 12.99 1.53 14.84
CA GLU A 266 12.29 1.68 16.12
C GLU A 266 10.79 1.37 16.00
N VAL A 267 10.20 1.66 14.84
CA VAL A 267 8.75 1.56 14.61
C VAL A 267 8.34 0.24 13.97
N VAL A 268 9.12 -0.28 13.02
CA VAL A 268 8.82 -1.52 12.30
C VAL A 268 9.93 -2.55 12.40
N HIS A 269 9.57 -3.83 12.31
CA HIS A 269 10.49 -4.95 12.49
C HIS A 269 11.49 -5.12 11.34
N ASP A 270 11.11 -4.79 10.11
CA ASP A 270 12.02 -4.87 8.99
C ASP A 270 12.75 -3.53 8.80
N ASP A 271 14.06 -3.56 8.58
CA ASP A 271 14.78 -2.41 8.03
C ASP A 271 14.35 -2.22 6.57
N VAL A 272 13.27 -1.48 6.37
CA VAL A 272 12.64 -1.27 5.07
C VAL A 272 12.57 0.20 4.70
N ARG A 273 13.36 0.57 3.70
CA ARG A 273 13.17 1.82 2.97
C ARG A 273 12.18 1.60 1.84
N SER A 274 11.12 2.40 1.82
CA SER A 274 9.98 2.23 0.92
C SER A 274 9.43 3.60 0.52
N PRO A 275 10.12 4.32 -0.38
CA PRO A 275 9.70 5.66 -0.80
C PRO A 275 8.38 5.67 -1.58
N PHE A 276 7.91 4.51 -2.05
CA PHE A 276 6.69 4.37 -2.84
C PHE A 276 5.61 3.55 -2.16
N ALA A 277 5.71 3.35 -0.83
CA ALA A 277 4.74 2.57 -0.08
C ALA A 277 4.56 1.13 -0.65
N SER A 278 5.68 0.50 -1.01
CA SER A 278 5.70 -0.77 -1.75
C SER A 278 5.83 -2.01 -0.86
N PHE A 279 6.20 -1.83 0.41
CA PHE A 279 6.45 -2.92 1.33
C PHE A 279 5.57 -2.76 2.57
N ALA A 280 5.12 -3.90 3.09
CA ALA A 280 4.46 -4.01 4.36
C ALA A 280 5.46 -4.43 5.44
N SER A 281 5.18 -4.07 6.69
CA SER A 281 5.92 -4.55 7.85
C SER A 281 5.00 -4.66 9.05
N TYR A 282 5.53 -5.26 10.11
CA TYR A 282 4.91 -5.34 11.42
C TYR A 282 5.46 -4.23 12.30
N LEU A 283 4.59 -3.65 13.11
CA LEU A 283 5.03 -2.74 14.16
C LEU A 283 5.84 -3.49 15.23
N THR A 284 6.85 -2.84 15.77
CA THR A 284 7.54 -3.35 16.96
C THR A 284 6.56 -3.35 18.15
N PRO A 285 6.75 -4.21 19.18
CA PRO A 285 5.88 -4.21 20.36
C PRO A 285 5.78 -2.83 21.03
N ARG A 286 6.89 -2.08 21.02
CA ARG A 286 6.96 -0.73 21.58
C ARG A 286 6.08 0.26 20.81
N ALA A 287 6.13 0.22 19.47
CA ALA A 287 5.31 1.08 18.62
C ALA A 287 3.84 0.64 18.59
N GLN A 288 3.57 -0.66 18.72
CA GLN A 288 2.22 -1.22 18.75
C GLN A 288 1.45 -0.88 20.03
N ALA A 289 2.11 -0.85 21.18
CA ALA A 289 1.47 -0.69 22.49
C ALA A 289 0.52 0.52 22.62
N PRO A 290 0.87 1.73 22.13
CA PRO A 290 -0.02 2.89 22.17
C PRO A 290 -1.04 2.95 21.02
N LEU A 291 -0.98 2.01 20.06
CA LEU A 291 -1.77 2.04 18.84
C LEU A 291 -3.02 1.16 18.91
N PRO A 292 -4.09 1.54 18.18
CA PRO A 292 -5.23 0.64 17.96
C PRO A 292 -4.79 -0.75 17.50
N THR A 293 -5.37 -1.79 18.08
CA THR A 293 -5.07 -3.20 17.74
C THR A 293 -5.44 -3.57 16.30
N SER A 294 -6.23 -2.73 15.63
CA SER A 294 -6.56 -2.80 14.20
C SER A 294 -5.36 -2.44 13.30
N LEU A 295 -4.37 -1.73 13.83
CA LEU A 295 -3.11 -1.42 13.17
C LEU A 295 -2.03 -2.42 13.56
N ARG A 296 -1.99 -3.59 12.91
CA ARG A 296 -0.89 -4.57 13.10
C ARG A 296 0.07 -4.62 11.92
N ASN A 297 -0.49 -4.56 10.71
CA ASN A 297 0.25 -4.58 9.47
C ASN A 297 0.18 -3.20 8.82
N VAL A 298 1.35 -2.62 8.61
CA VAL A 298 1.49 -1.29 8.03
C VAL A 298 2.21 -1.39 6.69
N THR A 299 1.76 -0.63 5.71
CA THR A 299 2.55 -0.37 4.51
C THR A 299 3.49 0.78 4.86
N VAL A 300 4.80 0.56 4.73
CA VAL A 300 5.80 1.57 5.10
C VAL A 300 6.00 2.55 3.95
N PHE A 301 5.89 3.84 4.23
CA PHE A 301 6.25 4.93 3.34
C PHE A 301 7.37 5.75 3.97
N THR A 302 8.60 5.63 3.49
CA THR A 302 9.73 6.39 4.05
C THR A 302 9.93 7.72 3.33
N VAL A 303 10.08 8.80 4.10
CA VAL A 303 10.32 10.16 3.61
C VAL A 303 11.61 10.70 4.21
N SER A 304 12.43 11.32 3.38
CA SER A 304 13.64 12.04 3.77
C SER A 304 13.47 13.54 3.52
N ASN A 305 14.34 14.36 4.11
CA ASN A 305 14.42 15.77 3.76
C ASN A 305 14.75 15.98 2.26
N ALA A 306 15.52 15.07 1.66
CA ALA A 306 15.86 15.16 0.24
C ALA A 306 14.68 14.83 -0.69
N SER A 307 13.75 13.96 -0.25
CA SER A 307 12.63 13.50 -1.08
C SER A 307 11.38 14.37 -0.96
N ASP A 308 11.04 14.82 0.25
CA ASP A 308 9.95 15.78 0.49
C ASP A 308 10.27 16.59 1.76
N PRO A 309 10.97 17.74 1.60
CA PRO A 309 11.40 18.56 2.74
C PRO A 309 10.24 19.01 3.64
N TRP A 310 9.09 19.32 3.04
CA TRP A 310 7.92 19.79 3.78
C TRP A 310 7.32 18.67 4.61
N LEU A 311 7.08 17.50 4.02
CA LEU A 311 6.48 16.38 4.75
C LEU A 311 7.44 15.86 5.82
N PHE A 312 8.73 15.83 5.51
CA PHE A 312 9.77 15.54 6.50
C PHE A 312 9.71 16.53 7.67
N ALA A 313 9.62 17.84 7.40
CA ALA A 313 9.51 18.85 8.46
C ALA A 313 8.20 18.73 9.26
N VAL A 314 7.08 18.32 8.64
CA VAL A 314 5.82 18.06 9.36
C VAL A 314 6.01 16.90 10.34
N LEU A 315 6.65 15.80 9.89
CA LEU A 315 6.96 14.65 10.74
C LEU A 315 7.87 15.03 11.92
N GLN A 316 8.91 15.83 11.67
CA GLN A 316 9.82 16.33 12.71
C GLN A 316 9.13 17.27 13.72
N ALA A 317 8.09 18.00 13.28
CA ALA A 317 7.32 18.89 14.15
C ALA A 317 6.26 18.16 15.00
N VAL A 318 5.99 16.88 14.73
CA VAL A 318 5.19 16.01 15.60
C VAL A 318 6.12 15.44 16.67
N PRO A 319 5.84 15.61 17.97
CA PRO A 319 6.74 15.13 19.01
C PRO A 319 6.98 13.63 18.91
N ALA A 320 8.20 13.17 19.25
CA ALA A 320 8.57 11.77 19.18
C ALA A 320 7.66 10.85 20.03
N SER A 321 7.09 11.37 21.13
CA SER A 321 6.09 10.66 21.92
C SER A 321 4.84 10.30 21.10
N TYR A 322 4.48 11.13 20.13
CA TYR A 322 3.39 10.88 19.19
C TYR A 322 3.82 10.03 17.98
N LEU A 323 5.09 10.12 17.56
CA LEU A 323 5.65 9.25 16.53
C LEU A 323 5.77 7.79 16.99
N LEU A 324 5.96 7.57 18.30
CA LEU A 324 5.85 6.26 18.96
C LEU A 324 4.40 5.83 19.22
N THR A 325 3.44 6.77 19.31
CA THR A 325 1.99 6.50 19.20
C THR A 325 1.49 6.52 17.77
N GLY A 326 2.42 6.29 16.84
CA GLY A 326 2.21 6.05 15.44
C GLY A 326 2.49 7.26 14.56
N PRO A 327 3.33 7.09 13.53
CA PRO A 327 3.49 8.08 12.47
C PRO A 327 2.17 8.46 11.81
N ILE A 328 2.21 9.61 11.12
CA ILE A 328 1.13 10.11 10.28
C ILE A 328 0.66 8.99 9.36
N THR A 329 -0.60 8.59 9.50
CA THR A 329 -1.22 7.70 8.53
C THR A 329 -1.51 8.54 7.29
N THR A 330 -0.82 8.23 6.20
CA THR A 330 -1.32 8.63 4.89
C THR A 330 -2.23 7.55 4.38
N ARG A 331 -3.48 7.86 4.09
CA ARG A 331 -4.16 7.15 3.02
C ARG A 331 -4.25 8.03 1.81
N CYS A 332 -4.10 7.33 0.71
CA CYS A 332 -3.56 7.83 -0.53
C CYS A 332 -4.45 7.39 -1.70
N LYS A 333 -5.58 6.74 -1.43
CA LYS A 333 -6.63 6.52 -2.41
C LYS A 333 -7.47 7.78 -2.55
N ALA A 334 -6.86 8.85 -3.04
CA ALA A 334 -7.52 10.10 -3.37
C ALA A 334 -8.18 10.79 -2.17
N ILE A 335 -8.15 12.11 -2.13
CA ILE A 335 -9.31 12.75 -1.54
C ILE A 335 -10.49 12.30 -2.43
N LYS A 336 -11.52 11.63 -1.91
CA LYS A 336 -12.62 11.12 -2.73
C LYS A 336 -13.83 11.99 -2.46
N ALA A 337 -14.38 12.63 -3.48
CA ALA A 337 -15.82 12.82 -3.50
C ALA A 337 -16.41 11.40 -3.51
N ARG A 338 -16.93 10.93 -2.36
CA ARG A 338 -17.64 9.65 -2.14
C ARG A 338 -17.40 8.53 -3.17
N CYS A 339 -16.55 7.57 -2.82
CA CYS A 339 -16.37 6.28 -3.51
C CYS A 339 -15.89 6.28 -5.00
N HIS A 340 -15.35 7.39 -5.55
CA HIS A 340 -14.65 7.35 -6.85
C HIS A 340 -13.24 6.72 -6.78
N ILE A 341 -12.71 6.21 -7.90
CA ILE A 341 -11.47 5.39 -7.95
C ILE A 341 -10.19 6.24 -8.14
N ALA A 342 -10.31 7.50 -8.57
CA ALA A 342 -9.17 8.35 -8.96
C ALA A 342 -8.80 9.42 -7.91
N PRO A 343 -7.51 9.80 -7.79
CA PRO A 343 -7.05 10.98 -7.04
C PRO A 343 -7.85 12.23 -7.37
N VAL A 344 -8.37 12.93 -6.36
CA VAL A 344 -8.94 14.26 -6.60
C VAL A 344 -7.87 15.19 -7.13
N ASN A 345 -8.22 15.84 -8.21
CA ASN A 345 -7.40 16.84 -8.87
C ASN A 345 -8.13 18.17 -9.06
N SER A 346 -9.25 18.36 -8.35
CA SER A 346 -10.06 19.57 -8.33
C SER A 346 -10.16 20.10 -6.90
N VAL A 347 -9.88 21.38 -6.74
CA VAL A 347 -10.06 22.12 -5.48
C VAL A 347 -11.52 22.05 -4.99
N ARG A 348 -12.49 22.08 -5.91
CA ARG A 348 -13.91 22.01 -5.59
C ARG A 348 -14.25 20.76 -4.78
N ASP A 349 -13.78 19.59 -5.22
CA ASP A 349 -14.12 18.31 -4.60
C ASP A 349 -13.61 18.25 -3.16
N VAL A 350 -12.45 18.85 -2.88
CA VAL A 350 -11.88 18.85 -1.52
C VAL A 350 -12.47 19.93 -0.64
N LEU A 351 -12.79 21.10 -1.21
CA LEU A 351 -13.54 22.11 -0.48
C LEU A 351 -14.90 21.56 -0.05
N THR A 352 -15.57 20.76 -0.88
CA THR A 352 -16.78 20.05 -0.47
C THR A 352 -16.51 19.17 0.77
N ALA A 353 -15.44 18.36 0.76
CA ALA A 353 -15.08 17.53 1.93
C ALA A 353 -14.74 18.35 3.18
N LEU A 354 -14.08 19.51 3.02
CA LEU A 354 -13.84 20.42 4.14
C LEU A 354 -15.17 20.98 4.66
N THR A 355 -15.99 21.58 3.81
CA THR A 355 -17.26 22.23 4.19
C THR A 355 -18.33 21.27 4.71
N SER A 356 -18.31 19.99 4.30
CA SER A 356 -19.21 18.95 4.82
C SER A 356 -18.81 18.43 6.21
N GLY A 357 -17.62 18.81 6.71
CA GLY A 357 -17.07 18.27 7.95
C GLY A 357 -16.39 16.90 7.80
N ASP A 358 -16.18 16.43 6.57
CA ASP A 358 -15.41 15.22 6.29
C ASP A 358 -13.89 15.45 6.51
N LEU A 359 -13.45 16.71 6.47
CA LEU A 359 -12.11 17.15 6.85
C LEU A 359 -12.17 18.26 7.90
N ASP A 360 -11.20 18.24 8.82
CA ASP A 360 -11.04 19.27 9.84
C ASP A 360 -10.16 20.43 9.35
N ALA A 361 -9.20 20.11 8.49
CA ALA A 361 -8.29 21.06 7.88
C ALA A 361 -7.83 20.59 6.50
N LEU A 362 -7.36 21.53 5.69
CA LEU A 362 -6.97 21.30 4.30
C LEU A 362 -5.73 22.10 3.93
N VAL A 363 -4.68 21.42 3.50
CA VAL A 363 -3.51 22.03 2.87
C VAL A 363 -3.71 22.05 1.35
N ILE A 364 -3.62 23.23 0.76
CA ILE A 364 -3.47 23.43 -0.68
C ILE A 364 -2.19 24.22 -0.92
N ASP A 365 -1.19 23.56 -1.47
CA ASP A 365 0.17 24.06 -1.65
C ASP A 365 0.68 24.74 -0.35
N GLU A 366 0.90 26.05 -0.38
CA GLU A 366 1.47 26.83 0.73
C GLU A 366 0.41 27.33 1.74
N SER A 367 -0.85 26.95 1.58
CA SER A 367 -1.97 27.46 2.38
C SER A 367 -2.67 26.35 3.16
N LEU A 368 -2.92 26.59 4.44
CA LEU A 368 -3.71 25.76 5.34
C LEU A 368 -5.06 26.43 5.57
N TYR A 369 -6.14 25.72 5.27
CA TYR A 369 -7.51 26.13 5.44
C TYR A 369 -8.12 25.35 6.59
N THR A 370 -8.81 26.05 7.49
CA THR A 370 -9.59 25.45 8.58
C THR A 370 -10.97 26.08 8.61
N HIS A 371 -11.93 25.38 9.23
CA HIS A 371 -13.21 26.00 9.58
C HIS A 371 -12.97 27.27 10.39
N SER A 372 -13.69 28.35 10.07
CA SER A 372 -13.73 29.53 10.92
C SER A 372 -14.22 29.13 12.31
N ALA A 373 -13.55 29.59 13.37
CA ALA A 373 -14.04 29.37 14.72
C ALA A 373 -15.42 30.04 14.82
N GLY A 374 -16.46 29.22 14.91
CA GLY A 374 -17.83 29.67 15.16
C GLY A 374 -18.03 30.17 16.58
#